data_AF-A0A8H8MLN2-F1
#
_entry.id   AF-A0A8H8MLN2-F1
#
_cell.length_a   1.000
_cell.length_b   1.000
_cell.length_c   1.000
_cell.angle_alpha   90.00
_cell.angle_beta   90.00
_cell.angle_gamma   90.00
#
_symmetry.space_group_name_H-M   'P 1'
#
loop_
_entity.id
_entity.type
_entity.pdbx_description
1 polymer ?
#
loop_
_entity_poly.entity_id
_entity_poly.type
_entity_poly.pdbx_seq_one_letter_code
_entity_poly.pdbx_strand_id
1 'polypeptide(L)'
;MRAIARLIQANGRVDRSKNLFVYKTGRDGCLRALTKEHFLKFTNKIWSPMGYPRVTGHCFRIGGTTELLLGGVPPDLVKAMGRWKSDAFQRYWRDIGGIAAKFASNLKNRQTTGGPVTQRTRASVRRKH
;
A
#
# COMPACT_ATOMS: atom_id res chain seq x y z
N MET A 1 3.36 6.27 -7.07
CA MET A 1 4.54 6.23 -7.98
C MET A 1 5.15 7.60 -8.31
N ARG A 2 4.39 8.70 -8.43
CA ARG A 2 4.93 10.02 -8.87
C ARG A 2 5.89 10.72 -7.89
N ALA A 3 5.75 10.52 -6.58
CA ALA A 3 6.57 11.22 -5.57
C ALA A 3 8.04 10.77 -5.57
N ILE A 4 8.30 9.46 -5.64
CA ILE A 4 9.67 8.91 -5.72
C ILE A 4 10.33 9.32 -7.04
N ALA A 5 9.60 9.29 -8.15
CA ALA A 5 10.11 9.75 -9.44
C ALA A 5 10.56 11.22 -9.39
N ARG A 6 9.77 12.10 -8.76
CA ARG A 6 10.13 13.51 -8.55
C ARG A 6 11.35 13.67 -7.63
N LEU A 7 11.47 12.86 -6.58
CA LEU A 7 12.63 12.88 -5.69
C LEU A 7 13.91 12.51 -6.45
N ILE A 8 13.86 11.46 -7.27
CA ILE A 8 14.99 11.04 -8.11
C ILE A 8 15.33 12.14 -9.12
N GLN A 9 14.32 12.73 -9.77
CA GLN A 9 14.51 13.80 -10.75
C GLN A 9 15.15 15.05 -10.12
N ALA A 10 14.68 15.48 -8.95
CA ALA A 10 15.19 16.66 -8.25
C ALA A 10 16.63 16.47 -7.74
N ASN A 11 17.00 15.23 -7.38
CA ASN A 11 18.33 14.92 -6.85
C ASN A 11 19.36 14.57 -7.94
N GLY A 12 18.91 14.23 -9.15
CA GLY A 12 19.76 13.75 -10.24
C GLY A 12 20.14 12.26 -10.06
N ARG A 13 21.17 11.79 -10.77
CA ARG A 13 21.70 10.44 -10.57
C ARG A 13 22.32 10.32 -9.18
N VAL A 14 21.58 9.70 -8.27
CA VAL A 14 22.08 9.30 -6.96
C VAL A 14 22.89 8.01 -7.15
N ASP A 15 24.16 8.01 -6.75
CA ASP A 15 24.99 6.80 -6.75
C ASP A 15 24.27 5.68 -5.98
N ARG A 16 24.34 4.44 -6.50
CA ARG A 16 23.75 3.24 -5.87
C ARG A 16 24.30 3.00 -4.46
N SER A 17 25.46 3.55 -4.11
CA SER A 17 26.04 3.52 -2.77
C SER A 17 25.35 4.45 -1.75
N LYS A 18 24.44 5.33 -2.20
CA LYS A 18 23.80 6.36 -1.37
C LYS A 18 22.35 6.01 -1.04
N ASN A 19 21.84 6.60 0.04
CA ASN A 19 20.46 6.40 0.51
C ASN A 19 19.42 6.76 -0.55
N LEU A 20 18.34 5.96 -0.65
CA LEU A 20 17.24 6.20 -1.60
C LEU A 20 16.50 7.52 -1.32
N PHE A 21 16.34 7.87 -0.04
CA PHE A 21 15.71 9.10 0.38
C PHE A 21 16.79 10.13 0.72
N VAL A 22 17.16 10.95 -0.25
CA VAL A 22 18.11 12.06 -0.08
C VAL A 22 17.48 13.38 -0.54
N TYR A 23 18.03 14.49 -0.11
CA TYR A 23 17.65 15.82 -0.57
C TYR A 23 18.87 16.75 -0.63
N LYS A 24 18.84 17.75 -1.51
CA LYS A 24 19.87 18.81 -1.58
C LYS A 24 19.57 19.92 -0.59
N THR A 25 20.61 20.41 0.07
CA THR A 25 20.50 21.59 0.94
C THR A 25 20.97 22.82 0.17
N GLY A 26 20.17 23.89 0.16
CA GLY A 26 20.47 25.10 -0.64
C GLY A 26 21.71 25.89 -0.22
N ARG A 27 22.36 25.54 0.89
CA ARG A 27 23.56 26.22 1.40
C ARG A 27 24.86 25.72 0.77
N ASP A 28 24.93 24.43 0.43
CA ASP A 28 26.16 23.76 -0.03
C ASP A 28 25.92 22.86 -1.25
N GLY A 29 24.66 22.67 -1.67
CA GLY A 29 24.29 21.74 -2.74
C GLY A 29 24.48 20.26 -2.38
N CYS A 30 24.91 19.97 -1.15
CA CYS A 30 25.24 18.63 -0.69
C CYS A 30 23.98 17.76 -0.55
N LEU A 31 24.08 16.52 -1.02
CA LEU A 31 23.07 15.50 -0.80
C LEU A 31 23.13 14.98 0.63
N ARG A 32 22.00 15.06 1.34
CA ARG A 32 21.86 14.56 2.72
C ARG A 32 20.75 13.53 2.78
N ALA A 33 20.94 12.51 3.62
CA ALA A 33 19.91 11.51 3.87
C ALA A 33 18.70 12.15 4.56
N LEU A 34 17.50 11.83 4.08
CA LEU A 34 16.26 12.25 4.70
C LEU A 34 16.00 11.38 5.92
N THR A 35 16.18 11.95 7.11
CA THR A 35 15.85 11.26 8.36
C THR A 35 14.36 11.33 8.65
N LYS A 36 13.88 10.40 9.47
CA LYS A 36 12.49 10.38 9.96
C LYS A 36 12.15 11.67 10.69
N GLU A 37 13.04 12.15 11.55
CA GLU A 37 12.85 13.38 12.34
C GLU A 37 12.68 14.58 11.43
N HIS A 38 13.54 14.71 10.40
CA HIS A 38 13.47 15.83 9.49
C HIS A 38 12.21 15.77 8.63
N PHE A 39 11.86 14.59 8.11
CA PHE A 39 10.62 14.39 7.35
C PHE A 39 9.39 14.77 8.18
N LEU A 40 9.27 14.26 9.41
CA LEU A 40 8.12 14.56 10.28
C LEU A 40 8.09 16.04 10.70
N LYS A 41 9.24 16.67 10.96
CA LYS A 41 9.31 18.10 11.26
C LYS A 41 8.82 18.92 10.08
N PHE A 42 9.26 18.56 8.87
CA PHE A 42 8.88 19.24 7.64
C PHE A 42 7.38 19.09 7.33
N THR A 43 6.82 17.87 7.41
CA THR A 43 5.39 17.64 7.15
C THR A 43 4.51 18.38 8.15
N ASN A 44 4.82 18.31 9.45
CA ASN A 44 4.04 19.03 10.46
C ASN A 44 4.18 20.56 10.31
N LYS A 45 5.36 21.06 9.92
CA LYS A 45 5.53 22.50 9.61
C LYS A 45 4.58 22.98 8.50
N ILE A 46 4.34 22.15 7.47
CA ILE A 46 3.44 22.51 6.37
C ILE A 46 1.97 22.33 6.75
N TRP A 47 1.64 21.24 7.44
CA TRP A 47 0.26 20.85 7.67
C TRP A 47 -0.38 21.52 8.89
N SER A 48 0.39 21.87 9.92
CA SER A 48 -0.15 22.52 11.12
C SER A 48 -0.83 23.87 10.82
N PRO A 49 -0.28 24.77 9.99
CA PRO A 49 -0.98 26.00 9.59
C PRO A 49 -2.27 25.78 8.81
N MET A 50 -2.45 24.59 8.21
CA MET A 50 -3.66 24.21 7.49
C MET A 50 -4.71 23.56 8.41
N GLY A 51 -4.49 23.55 9.73
CA GLY A 51 -5.41 22.99 10.71
C GLY A 51 -5.34 21.47 10.87
N TYR A 52 -4.38 20.79 10.24
CA TYR A 52 -4.23 19.35 10.40
C TYR A 52 -3.60 18.99 11.76
N PRO A 53 -4.08 17.95 12.44
CA PRO A 53 -3.46 17.44 13.66
C PRO A 53 -2.02 17.00 13.44
N ARG A 54 -1.25 16.95 14.52
CA ARG A 54 0.14 16.49 14.49
C ARG A 54 0.22 15.05 13.97
N VAL A 55 1.00 14.86 12.90
CA VAL A 55 1.23 13.56 12.27
C VAL A 55 2.53 12.95 12.78
N THR A 56 2.49 11.65 13.10
CA THR A 56 3.64 10.85 13.52
C THR A 56 3.94 9.75 12.50
N GLY A 57 5.10 9.09 12.63
CA GLY A 57 5.40 7.91 11.82
C GLY A 57 4.34 6.78 11.94
N HIS A 58 3.68 6.65 13.09
CA HIS A 58 2.62 5.67 13.29
C HIS A 58 1.39 5.99 12.43
N CYS A 59 1.04 7.27 12.28
CA CYS A 59 -0.05 7.72 11.41
C CYS A 59 0.17 7.29 9.94
N PHE A 60 1.41 7.36 9.44
CA PHE A 60 1.74 6.88 8.08
C PHE A 60 1.56 5.37 7.93
N ARG A 61 1.91 4.58 8.96
CA ARG A 61 1.65 3.13 8.94
C ARG A 61 0.14 2.82 8.95
N ILE A 62 -0.64 3.56 9.73
CA ILE A 62 -2.11 3.43 9.75
C ILE A 62 -2.68 3.76 8.37
N GLY A 63 -2.29 4.91 7.80
CA GLY A 63 -2.75 5.36 6.49
C GLY A 63 -2.39 4.37 5.39
N GLY A 64 -1.13 3.90 5.34
CA GLY A 64 -0.70 2.91 4.34
C GLY A 64 -1.43 1.58 4.46
N THR A 65 -1.73 1.12 5.69
CA THR A 65 -2.52 -0.10 5.90
C THR A 65 -3.95 0.07 5.41
N THR A 66 -4.58 1.19 5.78
CA THR A 66 -5.96 1.52 5.40
C THR A 66 -6.10 1.64 3.89
N GLU A 67 -5.17 2.35 3.23
CA GLU A 67 -5.16 2.52 1.79
C GLU A 67 -5.06 1.19 1.04
N LEU A 68 -4.17 0.28 1.49
CA LEU A 68 -4.05 -1.05 0.88
C LEU A 68 -5.34 -1.87 1.01
N LEU A 69 -5.98 -1.81 2.18
CA LEU A 69 -7.24 -2.54 2.44
C LEU A 69 -8.40 -1.96 1.63
N LEU A 70 -8.53 -0.64 1.55
CA LEU A 70 -9.52 0.04 0.68
C LEU A 70 -9.23 -0.17 -0.81
N GLY A 71 -7.97 -0.40 -1.17
CA GLY A 71 -7.56 -0.89 -2.49
C GLY A 71 -8.01 -2.33 -2.79
N GLY A 72 -8.52 -3.05 -1.79
CA GLY A 72 -8.95 -4.44 -1.90
C GLY A 72 -7.82 -5.46 -1.78
N VAL A 73 -6.63 -5.05 -1.32
CA VAL A 73 -5.53 -5.96 -1.06
C VAL A 73 -5.89 -6.85 0.13
N PRO A 74 -5.85 -8.20 0.00
CA PRO A 74 -6.28 -9.09 1.07
C PRO A 74 -5.54 -8.85 2.40
N PRO A 75 -6.23 -8.96 3.55
CA PRO A 75 -5.63 -8.75 4.87
C PRO A 75 -4.32 -9.48 5.12
N ASP A 76 -4.20 -10.75 4.69
CA ASP A 76 -2.99 -11.55 4.88
C ASP A 76 -1.79 -11.02 4.08
N LEU A 77 -2.04 -10.50 2.88
CA LEU A 77 -0.99 -9.88 2.07
C LEU A 77 -0.57 -8.54 2.67
N VAL A 78 -1.51 -7.75 3.20
CA VAL A 78 -1.18 -6.53 3.96
C VAL A 78 -0.38 -6.86 5.22
N LYS A 79 -0.73 -7.94 5.92
CA LYS A 79 0.00 -8.46 7.09
C LYS A 79 1.46 -8.81 6.72
N ALA A 80 1.64 -9.53 5.61
CA ALA A 80 2.96 -9.90 5.08
C ALA A 80 3.79 -8.68 4.64
N MET A 81 3.19 -7.75 3.86
CA MET A 81 3.87 -6.53 3.40
C MET A 81 4.32 -5.63 4.56
N GLY A 82 3.50 -5.54 5.61
CA GLY A 82 3.86 -4.79 6.82
C GLY A 82 4.77 -5.55 7.79
N ARG A 83 5.17 -6.78 7.43
CA ARG A 83 6.07 -7.66 8.21
C ARG A 83 5.55 -7.95 9.62
N TRP A 84 4.24 -8.05 9.78
CA TRP A 84 3.62 -8.39 11.06
C TRP A 84 3.53 -9.90 11.24
N LYS A 85 4.04 -10.40 12.38
CA LYS A 85 3.91 -11.82 12.75
C LYS A 85 2.56 -12.12 13.41
N SER A 86 2.01 -11.16 14.16
CA SER A 86 0.75 -11.32 14.91
C SER A 86 -0.38 -10.46 14.33
N ASP A 87 -1.58 -10.65 14.86
CA ASP A 87 -2.78 -9.88 14.49
C ASP A 87 -2.80 -8.45 15.04
N ALA A 88 -1.69 -8.01 15.65
CA ALA A 88 -1.51 -6.62 16.08
C ALA A 88 -1.66 -5.59 14.95
N PHE A 89 -1.57 -6.01 13.69
CA PHE A 89 -1.82 -5.17 12.50
C PHE A 89 -3.28 -4.74 12.36
N GLN A 90 -4.24 -5.49 12.92
CA GLN A 90 -5.67 -5.13 12.87
C GLN A 90 -5.95 -3.77 13.52
N ARG A 91 -5.15 -3.37 14.51
CA ARG A 91 -5.23 -2.04 15.15
C ARG A 91 -4.93 -0.87 14.20
N TYR A 92 -4.37 -1.15 13.03
CA TYR A 92 -4.05 -0.15 12.01
C TYR A 92 -5.20 0.05 11.01
N TRP A 93 -6.30 -0.69 11.14
CA TRP A 93 -7.44 -0.59 10.25
C TRP A 93 -8.28 0.62 10.64
N ARG A 94 -8.45 1.55 9.71
CA ARG A 94 -9.39 2.67 9.82
C ARG A 94 -10.42 2.52 8.71
N ASP A 95 -11.61 3.07 8.94
CA ASP A 95 -12.75 2.92 8.03
C ASP A 95 -13.11 1.44 7.75
N ILE A 96 -13.48 0.71 8.81
CA ILE A 96 -13.88 -0.71 8.71
C ILE A 96 -15.08 -0.88 7.77
N GLY A 97 -16.01 0.09 7.74
CA GLY A 97 -17.18 0.08 6.85
C GLY A 97 -16.78 0.13 5.38
N GLY A 98 -15.91 1.08 5.00
CA GLY A 98 -15.38 1.17 3.64
C GLY A 98 -14.58 -0.06 3.22
N ILE A 99 -13.76 -0.60 4.14
CA ILE A 99 -13.04 -1.86 3.91
C ILE A 99 -14.03 -3.00 3.65
N ALA A 100 -15.02 -3.21 4.52
CA ALA A 100 -16.00 -4.27 4.35
C ALA A 100 -16.79 -4.15 3.03
N ALA A 101 -17.23 -2.94 2.68
CA ALA A 101 -17.92 -2.66 1.42
C ALA A 101 -17.04 -2.99 0.20
N LYS A 102 -15.74 -2.64 0.25
CA LYS A 102 -14.78 -2.97 -0.80
C LYS A 102 -14.66 -4.48 -1.00
N PHE A 103 -14.50 -5.24 0.07
CA PHE A 103 -14.40 -6.70 -0.05
C PHE A 103 -15.72 -7.35 -0.50
N ALA A 104 -16.86 -6.88 0.00
CA ALA A 104 -18.17 -7.36 -0.43
C ALA A 104 -18.43 -7.13 -1.93
N SER A 105 -18.03 -5.98 -2.46
CA SER A 105 -18.15 -5.70 -3.91
C SER A 105 -17.23 -6.59 -4.75
N ASN A 106 -16.00 -6.85 -4.29
CA ASN A 106 -15.07 -7.76 -4.97
C ASN A 106 -15.58 -9.21 -5.01
N LEU A 107 -16.33 -9.66 -3.99
CA LEU A 107 -16.97 -10.98 -4.00
C LEU A 107 -18.05 -11.07 -5.08
N LYS A 108 -18.88 -10.03 -5.22
CA LYS A 108 -19.93 -9.97 -6.26
C LYS A 108 -19.32 -10.06 -7.67
N ASN A 109 -18.22 -9.36 -7.91
CA ASN A 109 -17.53 -9.35 -9.20
C ASN A 109 -16.86 -10.70 -9.57
N ARG A 110 -16.57 -11.55 -8.59
CA ARG A 110 -16.01 -12.90 -8.85
C ARG A 110 -17.07 -13.90 -9.27
N GLN A 111 -18.32 -13.70 -8.85
CA GLN A 111 -19.43 -14.60 -9.20
C GLN A 111 -19.97 -14.33 -10.61
N THR A 112 -19.77 -13.12 -11.15
CA THR A 112 -20.26 -12.73 -12.48
C THR A 112 -19.34 -13.13 -13.63
N THR A 113 -18.07 -13.48 -13.36
CA THR A 113 -17.10 -13.93 -14.39
C THR A 113 -17.01 -15.46 -14.51
N GLY A 114 -17.78 -16.22 -13.73
CA GLY A 114 -17.91 -17.67 -13.87
C GLY A 114 -19.00 -18.05 -14.88
N GLY A 115 -18.66 -18.09 -16.17
CA GLY A 115 -19.48 -18.76 -17.19
C GLY A 115 -19.66 -20.26 -16.86
N PRO A 116 -20.72 -20.92 -17.37
CA PRO A 116 -21.12 -22.24 -16.93
C PRO A 116 -20.04 -23.29 -17.22
N VAL A 117 -19.63 -24.02 -16.19
CA VAL A 117 -18.85 -25.25 -16.33
C VAL A 117 -19.73 -26.28 -17.05
N THR A 118 -19.45 -26.52 -18.33
CA THR A 118 -20.09 -27.61 -19.08
C THR A 118 -19.74 -28.94 -18.40
N GLN A 119 -20.74 -29.55 -17.75
CA GLN A 119 -20.67 -30.94 -17.34
C GLN A 119 -20.39 -31.81 -18.57
N ARG A 120 -19.19 -32.39 -18.65
CA ARG A 120 -18.94 -33.48 -19.59
C ARG A 120 -19.76 -34.68 -19.16
N THR A 121 -20.82 -34.95 -19.92
CA THR A 121 -21.63 -36.15 -19.84
C THR A 121 -20.73 -37.38 -19.95
N ARG A 122 -20.83 -38.31 -19.01
CA ARG A 122 -20.22 -39.65 -19.11
C ARG A 122 -20.85 -40.38 -20.30
N ALA A 123 -20.06 -40.63 -21.35
CA ALA A 123 -20.45 -41.56 -22.39
C ALA A 123 -20.19 -43.00 -21.91
N SER A 124 -21.27 -43.78 -21.83
CA SER A 124 -21.28 -45.22 -21.58
C SER A 124 -20.54 -45.95 -22.70
N VAL A 125 -19.49 -46.70 -22.36
CA VAL A 125 -18.79 -47.59 -23.29
C VAL A 125 -19.57 -48.89 -23.38
N ARG A 126 -20.24 -49.07 -24.52
CA ARG A 126 -21.01 -50.26 -24.91
C ARG A 126 -20.06 -51.36 -25.41
N ARG A 127 -20.16 -52.53 -24.80
CA ARG A 127 -19.52 -53.81 -25.22
C ARG A 127 -19.89 -54.17 -26.67
N LYS A 128 -18.91 -54.69 -27.44
CA LYS A 128 -19.07 -55.68 -28.53
C LYS A 128 -17.80 -56.55 -28.51
N HIS A 129 -17.96 -57.81 -28.12
CA HIS A 129 -17.88 -59.02 -28.96
C HIS A 129 -16.44 -59.35 -29.33
#